data_AF-A0A8D0GPS7-F1
#
_entry.id   AF-A0A8D0GPS7-F1
#
_cell.length_a   1.000
_cell.length_b   1.000
_cell.length_c   1.000
_cell.angle_alpha   90.00
_cell.angle_beta   90.00
_cell.angle_gamma   90.00
#
_symmetry.space_group_name_H-M   'P 1'
#
loop_
_entity.id
_entity.type
_entity.pdbx_description
1 polymer ?
#
loop_
_entity_poly.entity_id
_entity_poly.type
_entity_poly.pdbx_seq_one_letter_code
_entity_poly.pdbx_strand_id
1 'polypeptide(L)'
;PKAQRKMLEGSVLLFLCRSWTRLRPEWQRLWCVYVVSIIEQLAQVHNSTTKEALERLCNFLPEKLNLQGMCYLAAAIFGPHLIKVIETEMNADMVCYSLKLCKQDAGQPRCLLYHTPKVSYPCIMKNNLPYEDFDGDKFSAFPTLRGYHWRGKDCNDGRPTVYPGRRTQKSFFFPNQGVDPKDGIPYEQKFCTESKGVILLGDSAGARFHIPTEWMTAAQLSLKSFSNLPLAFTNELDWPQFSGTTGYLNSTIGGWTDSVYLRLYRRNRCNHRDFQNISKNGIMSFIVNITPCLPPISSMARNQLLDNPAIVIYAAIGNDVCNGKPDTVAHMTTPEQMHSNVMQTLDYLNGHLPKGSHVILTGLVDGRFLWDQLHKRYHPLGQLNNDITYEQLYSFLSCLQANPCNDWLSSNKTLRDLTSERALQLSNVLKEIARSKKYANFDIFYMDFPLVEIAEEWHSRGGEAWQLIEPTDGFHPSQIASALGARIFWQKALREWPHILGKENPFNKQIEDVFGDQGGY
;
A
#
# COMPACT_ATOMS: atom_id res chain seq x y z
N PRO A 1 18.64 15.87 33.35
CA PRO A 1 17.16 15.77 33.34
C PRO A 1 16.46 16.84 32.47
N LYS A 2 16.15 18.06 32.97
CA LYS A 2 15.30 19.03 32.23
C LYS A 2 15.87 19.48 30.87
N ALA A 3 17.20 19.55 30.71
CA ALA A 3 17.83 19.91 29.42
C ALA A 3 17.70 18.81 28.35
N GLN A 4 17.81 17.53 28.72
CA GLN A 4 17.70 16.40 27.77
C GLN A 4 16.29 16.27 27.18
N ARG A 5 15.24 16.57 27.96
CA ARG A 5 13.85 16.64 27.46
C ARG A 5 13.72 17.68 26.34
N LYS A 6 14.15 18.93 26.58
CA LYS A 6 14.18 19.99 25.55
C LYS A 6 14.99 19.62 24.30
N MET A 7 16.03 18.81 24.45
CA MET A 7 16.87 18.39 23.32
C MET A 7 16.19 17.31 22.46
N LEU A 8 15.49 16.34 23.06
CA LEU A 8 14.62 15.42 22.32
C LEU A 8 13.44 16.17 21.68
N GLU A 9 12.74 17.01 22.45
CA GLU A 9 11.63 17.84 21.99
C GLU A 9 12.04 18.63 20.74
N GLY A 10 13.15 19.36 20.76
CA GLY A 10 13.66 20.11 19.60
C GLY A 10 14.02 19.23 18.38
N SER A 11 14.67 18.09 18.58
CA SER A 11 15.02 17.17 17.48
C SER A 11 13.78 16.56 16.80
N VAL A 12 12.76 16.24 17.58
CA VAL A 12 11.49 15.67 17.12
C VAL A 12 10.62 16.75 16.44
N LEU A 13 10.70 18.01 16.92
CA LEU A 13 10.04 19.18 16.31
C LEU A 13 10.47 19.35 14.86
N LEU A 14 11.79 19.25 14.65
CA LEU A 14 12.43 19.29 13.34
C LEU A 14 11.97 18.13 12.46
N PHE A 15 11.96 16.89 12.98
CA PHE A 15 11.58 15.71 12.20
C PHE A 15 10.13 15.80 11.70
N LEU A 16 9.19 16.15 12.59
CA LEU A 16 7.79 16.41 12.23
C LEU A 16 7.67 17.53 11.20
N CYS A 17 8.21 18.73 11.49
CA CYS A 17 8.03 19.87 10.61
C CYS A 17 8.66 19.62 9.22
N ARG A 18 9.75 18.85 9.14
CA ARG A 18 10.40 18.42 7.87
C ARG A 18 9.61 17.36 7.10
N SER A 19 8.94 16.41 7.76
CA SER A 19 8.09 15.43 7.07
C SER A 19 6.79 16.10 6.61
N TRP A 20 6.15 16.89 7.48
CA TRP A 20 4.93 17.66 7.18
C TRP A 20 5.13 18.60 5.98
N THR A 21 6.18 19.42 5.99
CA THR A 21 6.45 20.37 4.88
C THR A 21 6.93 19.70 3.57
N ARG A 22 7.17 18.38 3.57
CA ARG A 22 7.42 17.58 2.36
C ARG A 22 6.22 16.79 1.86
N LEU A 23 5.21 16.55 2.71
CA LEU A 23 3.91 16.06 2.24
C LEU A 23 3.32 17.08 1.26
N ARG A 24 2.73 16.60 0.17
CA ARG A 24 2.03 17.47 -0.77
C ARG A 24 0.77 18.06 -0.09
N PRO A 25 0.27 19.24 -0.51
CA PRO A 25 -0.82 19.92 0.17
C PRO A 25 -2.06 19.06 0.38
N GLU A 26 -2.43 18.22 -0.58
CA GLU A 26 -3.60 17.33 -0.50
C GLU A 26 -3.53 16.36 0.71
N TRP A 27 -2.35 15.79 0.97
CA TRP A 27 -2.11 14.89 2.11
C TRP A 27 -2.08 15.62 3.45
N GLN A 28 -1.59 16.86 3.49
CA GLN A 28 -1.62 17.72 4.68
C GLN A 28 -3.08 18.00 5.13
N ARG A 29 -3.99 18.23 4.17
CA ARG A 29 -5.42 18.45 4.44
C ARG A 29 -6.07 17.18 4.99
N LEU A 30 -5.90 16.04 4.30
CA LEU A 30 -6.46 14.76 4.71
C LEU A 30 -6.00 14.32 6.11
N TRP A 31 -4.69 14.39 6.40
CA TRP A 31 -4.15 14.05 7.73
C TRP A 31 -4.65 14.98 8.83
N CYS A 32 -4.84 16.27 8.54
CA CYS A 32 -5.39 17.21 9.52
C CYS A 32 -6.83 16.84 9.88
N VAL A 33 -7.71 16.68 8.89
CA VAL A 33 -9.14 16.39 9.13
C VAL A 33 -9.26 15.08 9.89
N TYR A 34 -8.56 14.02 9.47
CA TYR A 34 -8.50 12.74 10.18
C TYR A 34 -8.11 12.88 11.66
N VAL A 35 -7.01 13.57 11.98
CA VAL A 35 -6.55 13.69 13.38
C VAL A 35 -7.54 14.49 14.23
N VAL A 36 -8.15 15.55 13.67
CA VAL A 36 -9.14 16.34 14.40
C VAL A 36 -10.42 15.54 14.65
N SER A 37 -10.95 14.84 13.64
CA SER A 37 -12.09 13.92 13.79
C SER A 37 -11.87 12.89 14.90
N ILE A 38 -10.68 12.29 15.00
CA ILE A 38 -10.37 11.30 16.04
C ILE A 38 -10.30 11.93 17.44
N ILE A 39 -9.79 13.16 17.58
CA ILE A 39 -9.77 13.87 18.86
C ILE A 39 -11.21 14.23 19.30
N GLU A 40 -12.03 14.74 18.38
CA GLU A 40 -13.45 15.06 18.64
C GLU A 40 -14.24 13.80 19.06
N GLN A 41 -14.07 12.69 18.35
CA GLN A 41 -14.75 11.44 18.67
C GLN A 41 -14.24 10.80 19.96
N LEU A 42 -12.94 10.87 20.28
CA LEU A 42 -12.42 10.41 21.58
C LEU A 42 -12.96 11.24 22.75
N ALA A 43 -13.16 12.55 22.56
CA ALA A 43 -13.80 13.42 23.55
C ALA A 43 -15.27 13.02 23.78
N GLN A 44 -16.02 12.74 22.72
CA GLN A 44 -17.40 12.25 22.76
C GLN A 44 -17.50 10.88 23.45
N VAL A 45 -16.71 9.88 23.00
CA VAL A 45 -16.71 8.49 23.52
C VAL A 45 -16.37 8.41 25.00
N HIS A 46 -15.49 9.29 25.51
CA HIS A 46 -15.08 9.28 26.91
C HIS A 46 -15.71 10.37 27.77
N ASN A 47 -16.61 11.20 27.21
CA ASN A 47 -17.19 12.38 27.85
C ASN A 47 -16.12 13.25 28.55
N SER A 48 -15.03 13.53 27.83
CA SER A 48 -13.83 14.20 28.34
C SER A 48 -13.48 15.44 27.51
N THR A 49 -12.66 16.34 28.04
CA THR A 49 -12.21 17.52 27.29
C THR A 49 -11.39 17.14 26.05
N THR A 50 -11.38 18.03 25.05
CA THR A 50 -10.52 17.94 23.85
C THR A 50 -9.04 17.75 24.21
N LYS A 51 -8.60 18.34 25.33
CA LYS A 51 -7.24 18.17 25.86
C LYS A 51 -6.99 16.74 26.32
N GLU A 52 -7.87 16.16 27.13
CA GLU A 52 -7.74 14.79 27.64
C GLU A 52 -7.86 13.76 26.52
N ALA A 53 -8.69 14.02 25.50
CA ALA A 53 -8.78 13.21 24.29
C ALA A 53 -7.48 13.22 23.48
N LEU A 54 -6.83 14.38 23.33
CA LEU A 54 -5.53 14.52 22.66
C LEU A 54 -4.40 13.85 23.46
N GLU A 55 -4.33 14.02 24.78
CA GLU A 55 -3.35 13.32 25.64
C GLU A 55 -3.57 11.80 25.59
N ARG A 56 -4.83 11.33 25.58
CA ARG A 56 -5.20 9.92 25.40
C ARG A 56 -4.77 9.36 24.05
N LEU A 57 -5.00 10.08 22.95
CA LEU A 57 -4.56 9.69 21.61
C LEU A 57 -3.03 9.53 21.56
N CYS A 58 -2.28 10.47 22.15
CA CYS A 58 -0.83 10.35 22.22
C CYS A 58 -0.36 9.17 23.08
N ASN A 59 -1.05 8.86 24.19
CA ASN A 59 -0.76 7.68 25.01
C ASN A 59 -1.04 6.34 24.30
N PHE A 60 -1.93 6.29 23.32
CA PHE A 60 -2.18 5.07 22.53
C PHE A 60 -1.11 4.83 21.45
N LEU A 61 -0.38 5.86 21.02
CA LEU A 61 0.69 5.70 20.02
C LEU A 61 1.96 5.06 20.63
N PRO A 62 2.70 4.25 19.87
CA PRO A 62 3.88 3.55 20.36
C PRO A 62 5.11 4.45 20.50
N GLU A 63 6.03 4.09 21.41
CA GLU A 63 7.36 4.71 21.51
C GLU A 63 8.28 4.38 20.33
N LYS A 64 8.05 3.23 19.66
CA LYS A 64 8.82 2.82 18.46
C LYS A 64 8.65 3.87 17.35
N LEU A 65 9.75 4.19 16.66
CA LEU A 65 9.88 5.34 15.74
C LEU A 65 9.57 6.71 16.39
N ASN A 66 9.50 6.80 17.72
CA ASN A 66 9.14 8.00 18.49
C ASN A 66 7.76 8.59 18.10
N LEU A 67 6.79 7.74 17.77
CA LEU A 67 5.44 8.19 17.36
C LEU A 67 4.69 8.85 18.52
N GLN A 68 4.76 8.30 19.73
CA GLN A 68 4.23 8.94 20.95
C GLN A 68 4.86 10.32 21.21
N GLY A 69 6.20 10.39 21.19
CA GLY A 69 6.93 11.65 21.42
C GLY A 69 6.65 12.70 20.33
N MET A 70 6.39 12.26 19.09
CA MET A 70 5.90 13.13 18.02
C MET A 70 4.50 13.65 18.32
N CYS A 71 3.55 12.80 18.74
CA CYS A 71 2.19 13.23 19.06
C CYS A 71 2.16 14.27 20.18
N TYR A 72 2.82 14.01 21.31
CA TYR A 72 2.87 14.95 22.43
C TYR A 72 3.48 16.30 22.04
N LEU A 73 4.39 16.31 21.08
CA LEU A 73 5.01 17.53 20.60
C LEU A 73 4.15 18.29 19.59
N ALA A 74 3.43 17.59 18.71
CA ALA A 74 2.39 18.19 17.88
C ALA A 74 1.27 18.78 18.75
N ALA A 75 0.90 18.10 19.84
CA ALA A 75 -0.02 18.61 20.86
C ALA A 75 0.53 19.87 21.56
N ALA A 76 1.83 19.94 21.85
CA ALA A 76 2.45 21.14 22.42
C ALA A 76 2.48 22.34 21.45
N ILE A 77 2.62 22.11 20.13
CA ILE A 77 2.59 23.18 19.11
C ILE A 77 1.15 23.64 18.83
N PHE A 78 0.28 22.71 18.47
CA PHE A 78 -1.03 22.98 17.88
C PHE A 78 -2.18 22.88 18.88
N GLY A 79 -2.03 22.09 19.95
CA GLY A 79 -3.07 21.82 20.96
C GLY A 79 -3.74 23.08 21.52
N PRO A 80 -3.00 24.13 21.96
CA PRO A 80 -3.61 25.36 22.47
C PRO A 80 -4.50 26.10 21.46
N HIS A 81 -4.26 25.91 20.16
CA HIS A 81 -5.11 26.47 19.09
C HIS A 81 -6.24 25.50 18.70
N LEU A 82 -5.96 24.20 18.63
CA LEU A 82 -6.93 23.13 18.37
C LEU A 82 -8.06 23.14 19.39
N ILE A 83 -7.71 23.07 20.68
CA ILE A 83 -8.65 23.07 21.81
C ILE A 83 -9.61 24.26 21.68
N LYS A 84 -9.07 25.48 21.55
CA LYS A 84 -9.85 26.71 21.43
C LYS A 84 -10.79 26.78 20.22
N VAL A 85 -10.51 26.05 19.13
CA VAL A 85 -11.34 26.05 17.91
C VAL A 85 -12.40 24.94 17.97
N ILE A 86 -12.04 23.77 18.49
CA ILE A 86 -12.98 22.64 18.72
C ILE A 86 -14.01 23.02 19.81
N GLU A 87 -13.60 23.74 20.86
CA GLU A 87 -14.48 24.34 21.87
C GLU A 87 -15.44 25.43 21.32
N THR A 88 -15.32 25.80 20.03
CA THR A 88 -16.24 26.73 19.35
C THR A 88 -17.14 26.05 18.31
N GLU A 89 -17.42 24.74 18.49
CA GLU A 89 -18.32 23.93 17.65
C GLU A 89 -17.95 23.92 16.14
N MET A 90 -16.67 24.12 15.82
CA MET A 90 -16.16 24.09 14.46
C MET A 90 -15.74 22.67 14.10
N ASN A 91 -16.31 22.11 13.03
CA ASN A 91 -15.97 20.77 12.55
C ASN A 91 -14.51 20.66 12.05
N ALA A 92 -14.01 19.42 11.95
CA ALA A 92 -12.63 19.12 11.58
C ALA A 92 -12.13 19.82 10.29
N ASP A 93 -12.96 19.94 9.25
CA ASP A 93 -12.61 20.70 8.04
C ASP A 93 -12.27 22.16 8.38
N MET A 94 -13.18 22.83 9.09
CA MET A 94 -13.09 24.25 9.42
C MET A 94 -11.93 24.53 10.38
N VAL A 95 -11.65 23.61 11.31
CA VAL A 95 -10.42 23.62 12.14
C VAL A 95 -9.18 23.63 11.23
N CYS A 96 -9.11 22.72 10.26
CA CYS A 96 -7.97 22.59 9.36
C CYS A 96 -7.79 23.76 8.36
N TYR A 97 -8.86 24.46 7.97
CA TYR A 97 -8.77 25.75 7.27
C TYR A 97 -8.24 26.86 8.18
N SER A 98 -8.71 26.97 9.43
CA SER A 98 -8.25 28.00 10.38
C SER A 98 -6.75 27.89 10.71
N LEU A 99 -6.24 26.67 10.84
CA LEU A 99 -4.82 26.37 11.07
C LEU A 99 -3.92 26.64 9.84
N LYS A 100 -4.49 27.09 8.71
CA LYS A 100 -3.80 27.33 7.42
C LYS A 100 -3.13 26.10 6.82
N LEU A 101 -3.54 24.91 7.27
CA LEU A 101 -3.10 23.61 6.76
C LEU A 101 -3.88 23.28 5.48
N CYS A 102 -5.18 23.59 5.46
CA CYS A 102 -5.95 23.73 4.23
C CYS A 102 -5.78 25.14 3.65
N LYS A 103 -4.86 25.30 2.70
CA LYS A 103 -4.74 26.53 1.90
C LYS A 103 -5.72 26.49 0.74
N GLN A 104 -6.55 27.52 0.62
CA GLN A 104 -7.37 27.75 -0.57
C GLN A 104 -6.58 28.63 -1.55
N ASP A 105 -5.96 28.00 -2.55
CA ASP A 105 -5.31 28.72 -3.66
C ASP A 105 -6.37 29.32 -4.59
N ALA A 106 -6.03 30.40 -5.30
CA ALA A 106 -6.96 31.13 -6.15
C ALA A 106 -7.51 30.23 -7.27
N GLY A 107 -8.84 30.04 -7.28
CA GLY A 107 -9.54 29.14 -8.20
C GLY A 107 -9.83 27.74 -7.66
N GLN A 108 -9.31 27.33 -6.49
CA GLN A 108 -9.70 26.07 -5.87
C GLN A 108 -11.00 26.20 -5.05
N PRO A 109 -11.94 25.23 -5.15
CA PRO A 109 -13.09 25.15 -4.25
C PRO A 109 -12.65 24.78 -2.83
N ARG A 110 -13.53 25.01 -1.84
CA ARG A 110 -13.34 24.45 -0.50
C ARG A 110 -13.83 23.01 -0.48
N CYS A 111 -12.90 22.09 -0.24
CA CYS A 111 -13.22 20.70 0.06
C CYS A 111 -13.69 20.59 1.50
N LEU A 112 -14.79 19.87 1.71
CA LEU A 112 -15.44 19.65 2.99
C LEU A 112 -15.86 18.16 3.05
N LEU A 113 -15.55 17.49 4.14
CA LEU A 113 -16.00 16.12 4.43
C LEU A 113 -17.33 16.15 5.21
N TYR A 114 -17.44 17.12 6.12
CA TYR A 114 -18.60 17.36 6.96
C TYR A 114 -19.51 18.45 6.37
N HIS A 115 -20.83 18.28 6.50
CA HIS A 115 -21.79 19.34 6.22
C HIS A 115 -21.61 20.50 7.22
N THR A 116 -21.79 21.75 6.75
CA THR A 116 -21.30 22.94 7.47
C THR A 116 -22.36 23.71 8.25
N PRO A 117 -22.04 24.12 9.50
CA PRO A 117 -22.54 25.37 10.07
C PRO A 117 -21.95 26.58 9.35
N LYS A 118 -22.67 27.71 9.30
CA LYS A 118 -22.31 28.90 8.51
C LYS A 118 -21.32 29.84 9.25
N VAL A 119 -20.04 29.90 8.87
CA VAL A 119 -19.07 31.01 9.15
C VAL A 119 -17.80 30.86 8.26
N SER A 120 -16.95 31.90 8.08
CA SER A 120 -15.76 31.85 7.20
C SER A 120 -14.70 32.95 7.49
N TYR A 121 -13.39 32.62 7.41
CA TYR A 121 -12.24 33.57 7.56
C TYR A 121 -11.01 33.22 6.65
N PRO A 122 -9.99 34.11 6.45
CA PRO A 122 -8.97 34.02 5.36
C PRO A 122 -7.46 33.87 5.78
N CYS A 123 -6.52 33.77 4.80
CA CYS A 123 -5.11 33.30 4.96
C CYS A 123 -4.03 34.07 4.11
N ILE A 124 -2.72 33.98 4.43
CA ILE A 124 -1.54 34.71 3.83
C ILE A 124 -0.24 33.83 3.78
N MET A 125 0.75 34.12 2.89
CA MET A 125 2.04 33.39 2.58
C MET A 125 3.30 34.31 2.73
N LYS A 126 4.62 34.06 2.44
CA LYS A 126 5.48 33.07 1.69
C LYS A 126 6.89 32.99 2.42
N ASN A 127 8.15 32.70 1.98
CA ASN A 127 8.90 32.36 0.73
C ASN A 127 10.17 31.43 1.02
N ASN A 128 11.39 31.57 0.39
CA ASN A 128 12.59 30.68 0.59
C ASN A 128 13.99 31.22 0.12
N LEU A 129 15.10 31.07 0.89
CA LEU A 129 16.55 31.00 0.51
C LEU A 129 17.45 30.63 1.74
N PRO A 130 18.79 30.44 1.63
CA PRO A 130 19.71 30.33 2.78
C PRO A 130 20.09 31.69 3.39
N TYR A 131 20.58 31.66 4.64
CA TYR A 131 20.84 32.86 5.44
C TYR A 131 22.27 32.96 6.01
N GLU A 132 22.94 31.85 6.31
CA GLU A 132 24.33 31.81 6.80
C GLU A 132 25.13 30.69 6.12
N ASP A 133 26.22 31.07 5.45
CA ASP A 133 27.20 30.29 4.69
C ASP A 133 28.48 31.14 4.67
N PHE A 134 29.55 30.73 5.37
CA PHE A 134 30.69 31.61 5.69
C PHE A 134 31.97 31.33 4.90
N ASP A 135 32.15 30.14 4.33
CA ASP A 135 33.30 29.82 3.45
C ASP A 135 32.92 29.55 1.97
N GLY A 136 31.62 29.52 1.64
CA GLY A 136 31.10 29.54 0.28
C GLY A 136 31.02 28.19 -0.42
N ASP A 137 31.23 27.08 0.29
CA ASP A 137 31.20 25.72 -0.28
C ASP A 137 29.77 25.21 -0.59
N LYS A 138 28.74 25.92 -0.10
CA LYS A 138 27.29 25.67 -0.23
C LYS A 138 26.75 24.56 0.67
N PHE A 139 27.46 24.23 1.74
CA PHE A 139 26.93 23.60 2.95
C PHE A 139 26.81 24.70 4.05
N SER A 140 26.56 24.34 5.31
CA SER A 140 26.39 25.32 6.42
C SER A 140 26.26 24.62 7.76
N ALA A 141 26.93 25.13 8.80
CA ALA A 141 26.81 24.66 10.17
C ALA A 141 25.42 24.93 10.81
N PHE A 142 24.61 25.82 10.23
CA PHE A 142 23.30 26.24 10.76
C PHE A 142 22.13 25.35 10.24
N PRO A 143 21.15 24.99 11.09
CA PRO A 143 20.11 24.02 10.72
C PRO A 143 19.05 24.55 9.73
N THR A 144 18.39 25.66 10.07
CA THR A 144 17.26 26.21 9.30
C THR A 144 17.72 27.02 8.09
N LEU A 145 16.77 27.61 7.34
CA LEU A 145 17.06 28.49 6.19
C LEU A 145 18.11 27.87 5.24
N ARG A 146 17.69 26.83 4.52
CA ARG A 146 18.43 26.11 3.46
C ARG A 146 19.85 25.57 3.81
N GLY A 147 20.33 25.66 5.04
CA GLY A 147 21.59 25.07 5.53
C GLY A 147 21.60 23.53 5.60
N TYR A 148 22.28 22.91 6.58
CA TYR A 148 22.46 21.44 6.63
C TYR A 148 21.17 20.60 6.72
N HIS A 149 20.00 21.23 6.80
CA HIS A 149 18.75 20.56 6.55
C HIS A 149 18.55 20.06 5.10
N TRP A 150 19.35 20.53 4.15
CA TRP A 150 19.16 20.32 2.71
C TRP A 150 20.34 19.66 2.00
N ARG A 151 21.51 19.65 2.64
CA ARG A 151 22.74 18.94 2.24
C ARG A 151 23.43 18.43 3.53
N GLY A 152 24.38 17.50 3.43
CA GLY A 152 25.03 16.91 4.62
C GLY A 152 25.64 17.98 5.53
N LYS A 153 25.58 17.80 6.87
CA LYS A 153 26.13 18.81 7.78
C LYS A 153 27.65 18.88 7.63
N ASP A 154 28.16 20.08 7.35
CA ASP A 154 29.60 20.33 7.45
C ASP A 154 30.05 20.30 8.92
N CYS A 155 31.18 19.65 9.14
CA CYS A 155 31.85 19.52 10.42
C CYS A 155 32.96 20.55 10.64
N ASN A 156 33.31 21.41 9.66
CA ASN A 156 34.32 22.46 9.83
C ASN A 156 34.14 23.64 8.84
N ASP A 157 33.18 24.53 9.16
CA ASP A 157 32.67 25.71 8.41
C ASP A 157 33.74 26.80 8.19
N GLY A 158 34.78 26.45 7.45
CA GLY A 158 36.03 27.20 7.29
C GLY A 158 37.20 26.40 6.70
N ARG A 159 36.96 25.18 6.18
CA ARG A 159 37.93 24.34 5.44
C ARG A 159 37.20 23.48 4.38
N PRO A 160 37.15 23.91 3.10
CA PRO A 160 36.29 23.31 2.07
C PRO A 160 36.80 21.98 1.48
N THR A 161 37.27 21.05 2.32
CA THR A 161 37.86 19.75 1.91
C THR A 161 37.39 18.55 2.74
N VAL A 162 36.36 18.71 3.60
CA VAL A 162 35.83 17.61 4.45
C VAL A 162 34.30 17.55 4.32
N TYR A 163 33.76 16.51 3.68
CA TYR A 163 32.30 16.35 3.52
C TYR A 163 31.83 14.88 3.65
N PRO A 164 30.55 14.61 3.95
CA PRO A 164 30.06 13.25 4.21
C PRO A 164 30.01 12.35 2.97
N GLY A 165 30.68 11.18 2.98
CA GLY A 165 30.60 10.24 1.85
C GLY A 165 31.43 8.93 1.84
N ARG A 166 31.98 8.43 2.96
CA ARG A 166 32.92 7.27 3.00
C ARG A 166 32.27 5.95 3.51
N ARG A 167 32.75 4.76 3.11
CA ARG A 167 32.03 3.45 3.19
C ARG A 167 32.87 2.20 3.61
N THR A 168 32.20 1.22 4.26
CA THR A 168 32.39 -0.28 4.29
C THR A 168 31.10 -0.90 4.90
N GLN A 169 30.38 -1.93 4.37
CA GLN A 169 30.57 -3.41 4.19
C GLN A 169 30.73 -4.23 5.51
N LYS A 170 30.10 -5.40 5.79
CA LYS A 170 29.10 -6.31 5.12
C LYS A 170 28.28 -7.10 6.23
N SER A 171 27.56 -8.26 6.14
CA SER A 171 27.47 -9.46 5.25
C SER A 171 26.03 -10.10 5.15
N PHE A 172 25.81 -11.42 5.43
CA PHE A 172 24.63 -12.28 5.07
C PHE A 172 24.47 -13.57 5.94
N PHE A 173 23.30 -14.27 5.92
CA PHE A 173 23.12 -15.75 6.15
C PHE A 173 21.69 -16.29 5.80
N PHE A 174 21.55 -17.59 5.45
CA PHE A 174 20.27 -18.36 5.33
C PHE A 174 20.49 -19.90 5.48
N PRO A 175 19.47 -20.74 5.82
CA PRO A 175 19.64 -22.19 6.04
C PRO A 175 18.69 -23.14 5.24
N ASN A 176 19.24 -24.26 4.72
CA ASN A 176 18.60 -25.59 4.56
C ASN A 176 19.57 -26.54 3.80
N GLN A 177 20.17 -27.53 4.46
CA GLN A 177 21.17 -28.45 3.87
C GLN A 177 21.19 -29.81 4.58
N GLY A 178 21.46 -30.92 3.86
CA GLY A 178 21.63 -32.24 4.48
C GLY A 178 21.71 -33.42 3.50
N VAL A 179 22.21 -34.57 3.99
CA VAL A 179 22.35 -35.85 3.28
C VAL A 179 21.67 -36.96 4.09
N ASP A 180 20.98 -37.89 3.43
CA ASP A 180 20.38 -39.04 4.11
C ASP A 180 21.46 -40.05 4.53
N PRO A 181 21.63 -40.36 5.83
CA PRO A 181 22.66 -41.28 6.31
C PRO A 181 22.40 -42.75 5.93
N LYS A 182 21.24 -43.09 5.33
CA LYS A 182 20.90 -44.47 4.94
C LYS A 182 21.44 -44.87 3.56
N ASP A 183 21.55 -43.93 2.64
CA ASP A 183 22.02 -44.17 1.26
C ASP A 183 23.04 -43.15 0.74
N GLY A 184 23.35 -42.10 1.51
CA GLY A 184 24.33 -41.07 1.14
C GLY A 184 23.84 -40.07 0.11
N ILE A 185 22.54 -40.07 -0.24
CA ILE A 185 21.96 -39.16 -1.23
C ILE A 185 21.58 -37.84 -0.54
N PRO A 186 21.91 -36.66 -1.11
CA PRO A 186 21.40 -35.37 -0.63
C PRO A 186 19.87 -35.37 -0.56
N TYR A 187 19.29 -34.93 0.57
CA TYR A 187 17.83 -34.98 0.75
C TYR A 187 17.07 -34.17 -0.31
N GLU A 188 17.65 -33.07 -0.78
CA GLU A 188 17.10 -32.27 -1.88
C GLU A 188 17.07 -33.07 -3.20
N GLN A 189 18.19 -33.70 -3.59
CA GLN A 189 18.23 -34.59 -4.76
C GLN A 189 17.24 -35.77 -4.65
N LYS A 190 16.98 -36.24 -3.43
CA LYS A 190 16.10 -37.38 -3.12
C LYS A 190 14.61 -37.01 -3.14
N PHE A 191 14.25 -35.81 -2.69
CA PHE A 191 12.85 -35.40 -2.48
C PHE A 191 12.36 -34.31 -3.43
N CYS A 192 13.25 -33.58 -4.11
CA CYS A 192 12.95 -32.39 -4.91
C CYS A 192 13.40 -32.56 -6.37
N THR A 193 12.58 -33.24 -7.17
CA THR A 193 12.84 -33.49 -8.61
C THR A 193 12.29 -32.40 -9.54
N GLU A 194 11.24 -31.71 -9.12
CA GLU A 194 10.69 -30.50 -9.73
C GLU A 194 10.37 -29.51 -8.60
N SER A 195 10.61 -28.21 -8.81
CA SER A 195 10.12 -27.12 -7.96
C SER A 195 9.85 -25.88 -8.81
N LYS A 196 8.98 -24.98 -8.34
CA LYS A 196 8.66 -23.69 -8.99
C LYS A 196 8.32 -22.62 -7.97
N GLY A 197 8.80 -21.42 -8.21
CA GLY A 197 8.44 -20.23 -7.41
C GLY A 197 7.15 -19.57 -7.88
N VAL A 198 6.63 -18.65 -7.07
CA VAL A 198 5.54 -17.74 -7.47
C VAL A 198 5.97 -16.27 -7.38
N ILE A 199 5.77 -15.52 -8.45
CA ILE A 199 6.16 -14.11 -8.55
C ILE A 199 4.89 -13.30 -8.88
N LEU A 200 4.60 -12.28 -8.09
CA LEU A 200 3.55 -11.29 -8.40
C LEU A 200 4.19 -10.03 -8.98
N LEU A 201 3.73 -9.60 -10.15
CA LEU A 201 3.94 -8.25 -10.70
C LEU A 201 2.61 -7.50 -10.53
N GLY A 202 2.46 -6.74 -9.44
CA GLY A 202 1.14 -6.24 -9.01
C GLY A 202 1.09 -4.77 -8.62
N ASP A 203 -0.11 -4.31 -8.30
CA ASP A 203 -0.39 -3.00 -7.72
C ASP A 203 -0.65 -3.07 -6.20
N SER A 204 -1.28 -2.04 -5.64
CA SER A 204 -1.67 -1.95 -4.23
C SER A 204 -2.56 -3.11 -3.76
N ALA A 205 -3.44 -3.65 -4.60
CA ALA A 205 -4.25 -4.82 -4.26
C ALA A 205 -3.38 -6.09 -4.19
N GLY A 206 -2.38 -6.19 -5.07
CA GLY A 206 -1.39 -7.28 -5.07
C GLY A 206 -0.40 -7.24 -3.90
N ALA A 207 0.01 -6.03 -3.50
CA ALA A 207 0.80 -5.79 -2.29
C ALA A 207 -0.02 -6.02 -1.00
N ARG A 208 -1.35 -6.09 -1.10
CA ARG A 208 -2.31 -6.12 0.01
C ARG A 208 -2.19 -4.85 0.88
N PHE A 209 -2.39 -3.69 0.25
CA PHE A 209 -2.58 -2.41 0.95
C PHE A 209 -3.75 -2.52 1.95
N HIS A 210 -3.55 -2.05 3.18
CA HIS A 210 -4.59 -2.01 4.20
C HIS A 210 -4.26 -0.99 5.30
N ILE A 211 -5.27 -0.21 5.70
CA ILE A 211 -5.21 0.69 6.85
C ILE A 211 -6.19 0.16 7.91
N PRO A 212 -5.73 -0.33 9.07
CA PRO A 212 -6.58 -0.87 10.12
C PRO A 212 -7.70 0.09 10.53
N THR A 213 -8.94 -0.42 10.49
CA THR A 213 -10.14 0.31 10.93
C THR A 213 -10.05 0.74 12.39
N GLU A 214 -9.34 -0.04 13.19
CA GLU A 214 -9.07 0.14 14.61
C GLU A 214 -8.23 1.40 14.90
N TRP A 215 -7.59 1.99 13.89
CA TRP A 215 -6.95 3.31 13.99
C TRP A 215 -7.98 4.44 13.89
N MET A 216 -9.08 4.22 13.17
CA MET A 216 -10.10 5.23 12.86
C MET A 216 -11.36 5.14 13.73
N THR A 217 -11.64 4.00 14.35
CA THR A 217 -12.85 3.77 15.14
C THR A 217 -12.63 4.19 16.60
N ALA A 218 -12.93 5.45 16.95
CA ALA A 218 -12.65 6.02 18.27
C ALA A 218 -13.25 5.23 19.45
N ALA A 219 -14.44 4.64 19.26
CA ALA A 219 -15.10 3.78 20.25
C ALA A 219 -14.33 2.49 20.61
N GLN A 220 -13.31 2.14 19.83
CA GLN A 220 -12.47 0.93 19.98
C GLN A 220 -10.98 1.27 20.11
N LEU A 221 -10.61 2.56 20.19
CA LEU A 221 -9.22 2.99 20.21
C LEU A 221 -8.51 2.59 21.52
N SER A 222 -7.30 2.06 21.38
CA SER A 222 -6.48 1.58 22.48
C SER A 222 -4.99 1.57 22.10
N LEU A 223 -4.11 1.36 23.08
CA LEU A 223 -2.68 1.14 22.84
C LEU A 223 -2.41 -0.12 21.99
N LYS A 224 -3.33 -1.11 21.98
CA LYS A 224 -3.24 -2.27 21.09
C LYS A 224 -3.50 -1.87 19.63
N SER A 225 -4.40 -0.93 19.38
CA SER A 225 -4.81 -0.53 18.02
C SER A 225 -3.63 -0.06 17.17
N PHE A 226 -2.72 0.75 17.74
CA PHE A 226 -1.52 1.25 17.03
C PHE A 226 -0.26 0.39 17.20
N SER A 227 -0.35 -0.80 17.80
CA SER A 227 0.81 -1.69 18.00
C SER A 227 1.50 -2.13 16.69
N ASN A 228 0.71 -2.24 15.62
CA ASN A 228 1.14 -2.60 14.27
C ASN A 228 1.57 -1.39 13.41
N LEU A 229 1.27 -0.16 13.85
CA LEU A 229 1.53 1.10 13.14
C LEU A 229 2.99 1.24 12.64
N PRO A 230 4.04 0.90 13.43
CA PRO A 230 5.42 1.04 12.96
C PRO A 230 5.80 0.06 11.85
N LEU A 231 5.17 -1.12 11.80
CA LEU A 231 5.40 -2.13 10.76
C LEU A 231 4.72 -1.71 9.46
N ALA A 232 3.45 -1.31 9.54
CA ALA A 232 2.68 -0.85 8.40
C ALA A 232 3.36 0.34 7.71
N PHE A 233 3.81 1.35 8.47
CA PHE A 233 4.54 2.49 7.90
C PHE A 233 5.88 2.12 7.24
N THR A 234 6.60 1.10 7.73
CA THR A 234 7.83 0.62 7.07
C THR A 234 7.57 -0.22 5.82
N ASN A 235 6.36 -0.74 5.66
CA ASN A 235 5.90 -1.51 4.51
C ASN A 235 5.09 -0.67 3.51
N GLU A 236 5.18 0.67 3.52
CA GLU A 236 4.35 1.55 2.66
C GLU A 236 2.82 1.39 2.84
N LEU A 237 2.36 0.83 3.98
CA LEU A 237 0.99 0.38 4.32
C LEU A 237 0.54 -0.94 3.65
N ASP A 238 1.48 -1.69 3.08
CA ASP A 238 1.25 -2.98 2.45
C ASP A 238 1.48 -4.16 3.41
N TRP A 239 0.74 -5.25 3.19
CA TRP A 239 0.76 -6.45 4.02
C TRP A 239 0.97 -7.72 3.15
N PRO A 240 2.05 -7.79 2.34
CA PRO A 240 2.27 -8.87 1.38
C PRO A 240 2.34 -10.25 2.03
N GLN A 241 2.72 -10.32 3.31
CA GLN A 241 2.71 -11.54 4.14
C GLN A 241 1.31 -12.12 4.41
N PHE A 242 0.24 -11.39 4.10
CA PHE A 242 -1.16 -11.84 4.15
C PHE A 242 -1.84 -11.89 2.76
N SER A 243 -1.16 -11.45 1.70
CA SER A 243 -1.74 -11.34 0.34
C SER A 243 -2.21 -12.69 -0.27
N GLY A 244 -3.23 -12.64 -1.12
CA GLY A 244 -3.72 -13.82 -1.86
C GLY A 244 -2.70 -14.48 -2.79
N THR A 245 -1.63 -13.80 -3.21
CA THR A 245 -0.58 -14.44 -4.03
C THR A 245 0.56 -14.97 -3.16
N THR A 246 1.15 -14.13 -2.30
CA THR A 246 2.41 -14.43 -1.60
C THR A 246 2.28 -14.54 -0.08
N GLY A 247 1.06 -14.46 0.47
CA GLY A 247 0.86 -14.50 1.91
C GLY A 247 1.30 -15.82 2.52
N TYR A 248 1.99 -15.77 3.66
CA TYR A 248 2.60 -16.92 4.33
C TYR A 248 2.35 -16.96 5.85
N LEU A 249 1.88 -15.87 6.45
CA LEU A 249 1.47 -15.81 7.86
C LEU A 249 -0.06 -15.79 7.98
N ASN A 250 -0.59 -16.28 9.10
CA ASN A 250 -2.01 -16.13 9.44
C ASN A 250 -2.36 -14.64 9.64
N SER A 251 -3.40 -14.16 8.96
CA SER A 251 -3.84 -12.76 9.07
C SER A 251 -4.10 -12.32 10.50
N THR A 252 -3.55 -11.17 10.88
CA THR A 252 -3.86 -10.47 12.14
C THR A 252 -4.75 -9.25 11.94
N ILE A 253 -5.21 -9.01 10.71
CA ILE A 253 -5.98 -7.84 10.26
C ILE A 253 -7.41 -8.22 9.83
N GLY A 254 -8.00 -9.21 10.50
CA GLY A 254 -9.26 -9.83 10.11
C GLY A 254 -9.15 -10.79 8.93
N GLY A 255 -10.25 -11.46 8.59
CA GLY A 255 -10.28 -12.51 7.57
C GLY A 255 -9.36 -13.70 7.89
N TRP A 256 -8.84 -14.36 6.86
CA TRP A 256 -7.82 -15.42 6.98
C TRP A 256 -6.82 -15.31 5.83
N THR A 257 -5.69 -16.02 5.94
CA THR A 257 -4.72 -16.13 4.83
C THR A 257 -4.90 -17.46 4.12
N ASP A 258 -5.21 -17.40 2.83
CA ASP A 258 -5.09 -18.53 1.92
C ASP A 258 -4.52 -17.97 0.61
N SER A 259 -3.43 -18.56 0.11
CA SER A 259 -2.61 -17.92 -0.93
C SER A 259 -2.12 -18.90 -1.98
N VAL A 260 -1.84 -18.39 -3.19
CA VAL A 260 -1.22 -19.17 -4.27
C VAL A 260 0.10 -19.78 -3.80
N TYR A 261 0.93 -19.01 -3.09
CA TYR A 261 2.17 -19.50 -2.48
C TYR A 261 1.94 -20.67 -1.52
N LEU A 262 1.08 -20.54 -0.50
CA LEU A 262 0.86 -21.61 0.48
C LEU A 262 0.23 -22.84 -0.17
N ARG A 263 -0.55 -22.67 -1.25
CA ARG A 263 -1.11 -23.78 -2.04
C ARG A 263 -0.04 -24.49 -2.88
N LEU A 264 0.89 -23.74 -3.47
CA LEU A 264 2.05 -24.25 -4.22
C LEU A 264 3.04 -24.98 -3.29
N TYR A 265 3.23 -24.47 -2.07
CA TYR A 265 4.00 -25.11 -0.99
C TYR A 265 3.33 -26.39 -0.46
N ARG A 266 2.02 -26.37 -0.19
CA ARG A 266 1.26 -27.59 0.22
C ARG A 266 1.31 -28.68 -0.85
N ARG A 267 1.27 -28.30 -2.14
CA ARG A 267 1.36 -29.23 -3.27
C ARG A 267 2.76 -29.83 -3.42
N ASN A 268 3.80 -29.05 -3.16
CA ASN A 268 5.18 -29.52 -3.16
C ASN A 268 6.02 -28.70 -2.18
N ARG A 269 6.42 -29.32 -1.06
CA ARG A 269 7.17 -28.67 0.02
C ARG A 269 8.56 -28.19 -0.37
N CYS A 270 9.09 -28.63 -1.50
CA CYS A 270 10.34 -28.09 -2.07
C CYS A 270 10.21 -26.63 -2.54
N ASN A 271 8.99 -26.11 -2.69
CA ASN A 271 8.74 -24.70 -3.05
C ASN A 271 8.83 -23.74 -1.83
N HIS A 272 9.35 -24.19 -0.69
CA HIS A 272 9.39 -23.42 0.55
C HIS A 272 10.19 -22.10 0.38
N ARG A 273 9.58 -20.98 0.79
CA ARG A 273 10.09 -19.60 0.66
C ARG A 273 10.31 -19.09 -0.77
N ASP A 274 9.99 -19.87 -1.80
CA ASP A 274 10.12 -19.43 -3.19
C ASP A 274 8.92 -18.57 -3.65
N PHE A 275 8.79 -17.38 -3.05
CA PHE A 275 7.81 -16.37 -3.40
C PHE A 275 8.44 -14.97 -3.53
N GLN A 276 7.92 -14.16 -4.45
CA GLN A 276 8.31 -12.76 -4.61
C GLN A 276 7.07 -11.89 -4.85
N ASN A 277 6.90 -10.84 -4.05
CA ASN A 277 5.85 -9.84 -4.26
C ASN A 277 6.50 -8.57 -4.83
N ILE A 278 6.57 -8.48 -6.16
CA ILE A 278 7.10 -7.34 -6.90
C ILE A 278 5.93 -6.40 -7.24
N SER A 279 5.22 -5.97 -6.19
CA SER A 279 4.09 -5.04 -6.28
C SER A 279 4.44 -3.70 -5.66
N LYS A 280 3.71 -2.64 -6.05
CA LYS A 280 3.83 -1.33 -5.43
C LYS A 280 2.58 -0.48 -5.61
N ASN A 281 2.26 0.30 -4.59
CA ASN A 281 1.21 1.30 -4.62
C ASN A 281 1.35 2.26 -5.82
N GLY A 282 0.30 2.31 -6.65
CA GLY A 282 0.25 3.13 -7.86
C GLY A 282 0.91 2.55 -9.12
N ILE A 283 1.28 1.26 -9.17
CA ILE A 283 1.73 0.63 -10.42
C ILE A 283 0.57 0.51 -11.42
N MET A 284 0.81 1.07 -12.60
CA MET A 284 0.10 0.86 -13.88
C MET A 284 1.08 0.24 -14.89
N SER A 285 0.57 -0.31 -15.99
CA SER A 285 1.35 -1.01 -17.02
C SER A 285 2.59 -0.23 -17.50
N PHE A 286 2.47 1.09 -17.64
CA PHE A 286 3.56 1.99 -18.04
C PHE A 286 4.68 2.10 -17.00
N ILE A 287 4.34 2.12 -15.71
CA ILE A 287 5.30 2.36 -14.61
C ILE A 287 6.16 1.12 -14.33
N VAL A 288 5.68 -0.08 -14.67
CA VAL A 288 6.40 -1.37 -14.55
C VAL A 288 7.78 -1.31 -15.21
N ASN A 289 7.96 -0.53 -16.28
CA ASN A 289 9.18 -0.52 -17.10
C ASN A 289 9.91 0.84 -17.25
N ILE A 290 9.27 1.99 -16.94
CA ILE A 290 9.84 3.33 -17.28
C ILE A 290 9.96 4.28 -16.07
N THR A 291 10.42 3.77 -14.92
CA THR A 291 10.77 4.61 -13.76
C THR A 291 12.27 4.97 -13.78
N PRO A 292 12.68 6.26 -13.89
CA PRO A 292 14.09 6.66 -14.11
C PRO A 292 15.11 6.31 -13.00
N CYS A 293 14.65 5.78 -11.86
CA CYS A 293 15.49 5.41 -10.72
C CYS A 293 15.54 3.90 -10.45
N LEU A 294 14.95 3.08 -11.35
CA LEU A 294 14.82 1.61 -11.44
C LEU A 294 13.34 1.27 -11.70
N PRO A 295 13.00 0.57 -12.79
CA PRO A 295 11.65 0.07 -13.01
C PRO A 295 11.32 -1.06 -12.01
N PRO A 296 10.09 -1.17 -11.47
CA PRO A 296 9.73 -2.20 -10.48
C PRO A 296 10.08 -3.63 -10.91
N ILE A 297 9.93 -3.98 -12.19
CA ILE A 297 10.28 -5.32 -12.68
C ILE A 297 11.78 -5.67 -12.53
N SER A 298 12.67 -4.67 -12.42
CA SER A 298 14.11 -4.87 -12.21
C SER A 298 14.51 -5.24 -10.78
N SER A 299 13.57 -5.25 -9.82
CA SER A 299 13.80 -5.89 -8.51
C SER A 299 13.36 -7.36 -8.46
N MET A 300 12.84 -7.93 -9.57
CA MET A 300 12.56 -9.36 -9.67
C MET A 300 13.88 -10.15 -9.67
N ALA A 301 14.04 -11.06 -8.72
CA ALA A 301 15.20 -11.93 -8.61
C ALA A 301 14.93 -13.28 -9.28
N ARG A 302 15.24 -13.40 -10.58
CA ARG A 302 15.34 -14.73 -11.22
C ARG A 302 16.47 -14.80 -12.25
N ASN A 303 17.30 -15.82 -12.14
CA ASN A 303 18.37 -16.15 -13.06
C ASN A 303 17.97 -17.30 -13.98
N GLN A 304 17.92 -17.04 -15.28
CA GLN A 304 17.50 -17.96 -16.33
C GLN A 304 18.22 -19.32 -16.38
N LEU A 305 19.45 -19.41 -15.86
CA LEU A 305 20.30 -20.60 -15.92
C LEU A 305 20.53 -21.29 -14.58
N LEU A 306 20.30 -20.60 -13.45
CA LEU A 306 20.63 -21.07 -12.11
C LEU A 306 19.41 -21.35 -11.23
N ASP A 307 18.28 -20.68 -11.50
CA ASP A 307 17.10 -20.77 -10.64
C ASP A 307 16.04 -21.70 -11.26
N ASN A 308 15.16 -22.22 -10.41
CA ASN A 308 14.00 -23.01 -10.87
C ASN A 308 12.98 -22.14 -11.63
N PRO A 309 12.13 -22.71 -12.50
CA PRO A 309 11.08 -21.95 -13.18
C PRO A 309 10.10 -21.27 -12.20
N ALA A 310 9.31 -20.31 -12.69
CA ALA A 310 8.35 -19.58 -11.87
C ALA A 310 6.96 -19.46 -12.52
N ILE A 311 5.93 -19.35 -11.70
CA ILE A 311 4.60 -18.87 -12.08
C ILE A 311 4.60 -17.36 -11.83
N VAL A 312 4.56 -16.56 -12.89
CA VAL A 312 4.48 -15.09 -12.80
C VAL A 312 3.04 -14.65 -13.03
N ILE A 313 2.45 -13.98 -12.04
CA ILE A 313 1.11 -13.39 -12.15
C ILE A 313 1.28 -11.89 -12.42
N TYR A 314 0.78 -11.42 -13.54
CA TYR A 314 0.68 -9.99 -13.87
C TYR A 314 -0.70 -9.49 -13.44
N ALA A 315 -0.73 -8.52 -12.52
CA ALA A 315 -1.95 -8.04 -11.86
C ALA A 315 -1.89 -6.52 -11.60
N ALA A 316 -1.71 -5.72 -12.66
CA ALA A 316 -2.08 -4.31 -12.66
C ALA A 316 -3.59 -4.22 -12.97
N ILE A 317 -4.43 -4.28 -11.94
CA ILE A 317 -5.88 -4.53 -12.09
C ILE A 317 -6.74 -3.26 -12.07
N GLY A 318 -6.17 -2.11 -11.66
CA GLY A 318 -6.90 -0.84 -11.55
C GLY A 318 -6.22 0.39 -12.14
N ASN A 319 -4.94 0.64 -11.87
CA ASN A 319 -4.31 1.97 -12.09
C ASN A 319 -4.15 2.39 -13.56
N ASP A 320 -4.35 1.49 -14.53
CA ASP A 320 -4.40 1.86 -15.96
C ASP A 320 -5.72 2.56 -16.35
N VAL A 321 -6.74 2.53 -15.48
CA VAL A 321 -7.94 3.36 -15.60
C VAL A 321 -8.14 4.29 -14.39
N CYS A 322 -7.84 3.82 -13.18
CA CYS A 322 -7.98 4.61 -11.96
C CYS A 322 -6.91 5.70 -11.82
N ASN A 323 -7.34 6.95 -11.67
CA ASN A 323 -6.44 8.04 -11.31
C ASN A 323 -7.13 9.20 -10.57
N GLY A 324 -6.33 10.14 -10.05
CA GLY A 324 -6.79 11.30 -9.27
C GLY A 324 -6.95 12.60 -10.05
N LYS A 325 -7.00 12.59 -11.40
CA LYS A 325 -7.07 13.82 -12.22
C LYS A 325 -8.50 14.32 -12.39
N PRO A 326 -8.73 15.65 -12.58
CA PRO A 326 -10.07 16.18 -12.86
C PRO A 326 -10.64 15.70 -14.21
N ASP A 327 -9.85 15.78 -15.28
CA ASP A 327 -10.15 15.11 -16.55
C ASP A 327 -9.53 13.71 -16.53
N THR A 328 -10.22 12.79 -15.89
CA THR A 328 -9.69 11.46 -15.57
C THR A 328 -9.66 10.53 -16.80
N VAL A 329 -10.62 10.65 -17.72
CA VAL A 329 -10.73 9.81 -18.92
C VAL A 329 -9.58 10.05 -19.90
N ALA A 330 -9.12 11.31 -20.02
CA ALA A 330 -7.95 11.65 -20.84
C ALA A 330 -6.61 11.09 -20.30
N HIS A 331 -6.59 10.61 -19.05
CA HIS A 331 -5.39 10.06 -18.40
C HIS A 331 -5.40 8.52 -18.28
N MET A 332 -6.48 7.85 -18.67
CA MET A 332 -6.55 6.38 -18.75
C MET A 332 -5.65 5.84 -19.87
N THR A 333 -4.90 4.76 -19.60
CA THR A 333 -4.09 4.04 -20.59
C THR A 333 -4.95 3.60 -21.79
N THR A 334 -4.46 3.81 -23.01
CA THR A 334 -5.11 3.38 -24.25
C THR A 334 -4.79 1.91 -24.59
N PRO A 335 -5.63 1.21 -25.39
CA PRO A 335 -5.36 -0.16 -25.83
C PRO A 335 -3.98 -0.34 -26.48
N GLU A 336 -3.53 0.64 -27.25
CA GLU A 336 -2.25 0.65 -27.97
C GLU A 336 -1.07 0.80 -27.00
N GLN A 337 -1.19 1.68 -26.00
CA GLN A 337 -0.22 1.82 -24.92
C GLN A 337 -0.16 0.55 -24.08
N MET A 338 -1.31 -0.01 -23.69
CA MET A 338 -1.39 -1.25 -22.92
C MET A 338 -0.69 -2.40 -23.65
N HIS A 339 -0.93 -2.55 -24.96
CA HIS A 339 -0.24 -3.55 -25.77
C HIS A 339 1.28 -3.32 -25.79
N SER A 340 1.74 -2.09 -26.02
CA SER A 340 3.17 -1.74 -26.01
C SER A 340 3.83 -2.05 -24.65
N ASN A 341 3.22 -1.63 -23.55
CA ASN A 341 3.74 -1.79 -22.19
C ASN A 341 3.85 -3.27 -21.78
N VAL A 342 2.81 -4.05 -22.08
CA VAL A 342 2.75 -5.49 -21.74
C VAL A 342 3.71 -6.29 -22.62
N MET A 343 3.84 -5.96 -23.92
CA MET A 343 4.83 -6.60 -24.79
C MET A 343 6.26 -6.40 -24.26
N GLN A 344 6.65 -5.17 -23.88
CA GLN A 344 7.98 -4.91 -23.31
C GLN A 344 8.21 -5.64 -21.98
N THR A 345 7.16 -5.81 -21.17
CA THR A 345 7.19 -6.62 -19.92
C THR A 345 7.47 -8.09 -20.25
N LEU A 346 6.77 -8.66 -21.23
CA LEU A 346 6.94 -10.07 -21.63
C LEU A 346 8.30 -10.32 -22.29
N ASP A 347 8.79 -9.39 -23.11
CA ASP A 347 10.13 -9.42 -23.70
C ASP A 347 11.21 -9.39 -22.61
N TYR A 348 11.07 -8.53 -21.60
CA TYR A 348 11.94 -8.50 -20.43
C TYR A 348 11.93 -9.84 -19.67
N LEU A 349 10.73 -10.36 -19.36
CA LEU A 349 10.59 -11.64 -18.66
C LEU A 349 11.24 -12.79 -19.44
N ASN A 350 11.20 -12.80 -20.77
CA ASN A 350 11.79 -13.88 -21.57
C ASN A 350 13.32 -13.88 -21.53
N GLY A 351 13.95 -12.73 -21.22
CA GLY A 351 15.39 -12.62 -20.95
C GLY A 351 15.83 -13.05 -19.54
N HIS A 352 14.91 -13.20 -18.59
CA HIS A 352 15.23 -13.45 -17.17
C HIS A 352 14.67 -14.76 -16.62
N LEU A 353 13.50 -15.21 -17.09
CA LEU A 353 12.85 -16.42 -16.58
C LEU A 353 13.53 -17.70 -17.12
N PRO A 354 13.75 -18.72 -16.27
CA PRO A 354 14.14 -20.06 -16.70
C PRO A 354 13.07 -20.72 -17.56
N LYS A 355 13.50 -21.62 -18.45
CA LYS A 355 12.61 -22.34 -19.37
C LYS A 355 11.63 -23.25 -18.63
N GLY A 356 10.35 -23.21 -19.02
CA GLY A 356 9.27 -23.92 -18.34
C GLY A 356 8.61 -23.10 -17.23
N SER A 357 8.82 -21.78 -17.23
CA SER A 357 8.05 -20.82 -16.44
C SER A 357 6.68 -20.58 -17.09
N HIS A 358 5.76 -19.91 -16.39
CA HIS A 358 4.42 -19.60 -16.90
C HIS A 358 4.03 -18.19 -16.52
N VAL A 359 3.47 -17.41 -17.45
CA VAL A 359 3.00 -16.05 -17.20
C VAL A 359 1.47 -16.00 -17.32
N ILE A 360 0.80 -15.41 -16.33
CA ILE A 360 -0.66 -15.27 -16.30
C ILE A 360 -1.00 -13.79 -16.29
N LEU A 361 -1.68 -13.32 -17.34
CA LEU A 361 -2.19 -11.96 -17.46
C LEU A 361 -3.58 -11.87 -16.82
N THR A 362 -3.70 -11.12 -15.74
CA THR A 362 -4.98 -10.88 -15.07
C THR A 362 -5.70 -9.71 -15.72
N GLY A 363 -6.99 -9.86 -16.04
CA GLY A 363 -7.84 -8.75 -16.50
C GLY A 363 -8.00 -7.65 -15.44
N LEU A 364 -8.41 -6.47 -15.88
CA LEU A 364 -8.79 -5.38 -14.99
C LEU A 364 -10.17 -5.67 -14.36
N VAL A 365 -10.44 -5.05 -13.21
CA VAL A 365 -11.71 -5.20 -12.48
C VAL A 365 -12.82 -4.35 -13.09
N ASP A 366 -14.10 -4.73 -12.89
CA ASP A 366 -15.24 -3.81 -13.06
C ASP A 366 -15.53 -3.12 -11.72
N GLY A 367 -14.86 -1.99 -11.47
CA GLY A 367 -14.96 -1.27 -10.19
C GLY A 367 -16.29 -0.57 -9.91
N ARG A 368 -17.31 -0.67 -10.79
CA ARG A 368 -18.68 -0.16 -10.50
C ARG A 368 -19.25 -0.75 -9.21
N PHE A 369 -18.91 -2.00 -8.93
CA PHE A 369 -19.16 -2.71 -7.67
C PHE A 369 -18.83 -1.87 -6.43
N LEU A 370 -17.73 -1.10 -6.43
CA LEU A 370 -17.27 -0.32 -5.28
C LEU A 370 -18.29 0.75 -4.89
N TRP A 371 -18.72 1.58 -5.84
CA TRP A 371 -19.75 2.58 -5.61
C TRP A 371 -21.06 1.91 -5.19
N ASP A 372 -21.51 0.92 -5.96
CA ASP A 372 -22.85 0.35 -5.81
C ASP A 372 -22.99 -0.36 -4.44
N GLN A 373 -21.92 -0.94 -3.88
CA GLN A 373 -21.90 -1.53 -2.54
C GLN A 373 -21.65 -0.53 -1.39
N LEU A 374 -20.90 0.55 -1.61
CA LEU A 374 -20.43 1.42 -0.51
C LEU A 374 -21.11 2.78 -0.38
N HIS A 375 -21.56 3.43 -1.46
CA HIS A 375 -21.87 4.88 -1.45
C HIS A 375 -22.76 5.37 -0.29
N LYS A 376 -23.81 4.62 0.07
CA LYS A 376 -24.75 4.92 1.17
C LYS A 376 -24.32 4.45 2.56
N ARG A 377 -23.23 3.67 2.68
CA ARG A 377 -22.74 3.13 3.95
C ARG A 377 -21.88 4.18 4.67
N TYR A 378 -21.81 4.10 5.99
CA TYR A 378 -20.92 4.95 6.77
C TYR A 378 -19.48 4.41 6.75
N HIS A 379 -18.54 5.29 6.36
CA HIS A 379 -17.10 5.06 6.52
C HIS A 379 -16.75 4.93 8.01
N PRO A 380 -15.68 4.23 8.44
CA PRO A 380 -15.28 4.15 9.84
C PRO A 380 -15.29 5.48 10.62
N LEU A 381 -14.83 6.58 10.01
CA LEU A 381 -14.88 7.92 10.64
C LEU A 381 -16.31 8.45 10.84
N GLY A 382 -17.28 7.99 10.06
CA GLY A 382 -18.68 8.37 10.17
C GLY A 382 -19.54 7.46 11.06
N GLN A 383 -18.99 6.35 11.58
CA GLN A 383 -19.80 5.33 12.26
C GLN A 383 -20.27 5.73 13.66
N LEU A 384 -19.59 6.64 14.35
CA LEU A 384 -20.02 7.11 15.68
C LEU A 384 -21.28 7.97 15.60
N ASN A 385 -21.31 8.91 14.66
CA ASN A 385 -22.33 9.97 14.56
C ASN A 385 -23.26 9.82 13.35
N ASN A 386 -23.03 8.83 12.48
CA ASN A 386 -23.79 8.58 11.24
C ASN A 386 -23.72 9.78 10.25
N ASP A 387 -22.54 10.41 10.16
CA ASP A 387 -22.33 11.72 9.53
C ASP A 387 -21.37 11.71 8.32
N ILE A 388 -20.58 10.66 8.10
CA ILE A 388 -19.73 10.48 6.91
C ILE A 388 -20.08 9.17 6.17
N THR A 389 -20.75 9.30 5.03
CA THR A 389 -20.91 8.22 4.04
C THR A 389 -19.69 8.10 3.11
N TYR A 390 -19.53 6.95 2.43
CA TYR A 390 -18.50 6.82 1.39
C TYR A 390 -18.71 7.81 0.22
N GLU A 391 -19.96 8.16 -0.13
CA GLU A 391 -20.25 9.21 -1.13
C GLU A 391 -19.65 10.57 -0.74
N GLN A 392 -19.72 10.96 0.54
CA GLN A 392 -19.07 12.16 1.06
C GLN A 392 -17.54 12.05 1.04
N LEU A 393 -17.00 10.90 1.46
CA LEU A 393 -15.54 10.66 1.45
C LEU A 393 -14.97 10.76 0.03
N TYR A 394 -15.58 10.07 -0.94
CA TYR A 394 -15.13 10.09 -2.33
C TYR A 394 -15.18 11.51 -2.90
N SER A 395 -16.26 12.25 -2.64
CA SER A 395 -16.43 13.65 -3.07
C SER A 395 -15.36 14.57 -2.46
N PHE A 396 -15.05 14.39 -1.18
CA PHE A 396 -13.98 15.12 -0.47
C PHE A 396 -12.60 14.80 -1.06
N LEU A 397 -12.27 13.52 -1.24
CA LEU A 397 -11.00 13.07 -1.82
C LEU A 397 -10.83 13.55 -3.28
N SER A 398 -11.90 13.56 -4.07
CA SER A 398 -11.88 14.08 -5.45
C SER A 398 -11.61 15.58 -5.49
N CYS A 399 -12.25 16.35 -4.61
CA CYS A 399 -11.95 17.77 -4.44
C CYS A 399 -10.49 18.02 -4.03
N LEU A 400 -9.93 17.17 -3.15
CA LEU A 400 -8.52 17.20 -2.76
C LEU A 400 -7.55 16.77 -3.87
N GLN A 401 -8.03 16.15 -4.97
CA GLN A 401 -7.20 15.43 -5.95
C GLN A 401 -6.37 14.29 -5.31
N ALA A 402 -6.92 13.69 -4.26
CA ALA A 402 -6.33 12.59 -3.47
C ALA A 402 -7.16 11.28 -3.55
N ASN A 403 -8.26 11.27 -4.30
CA ASN A 403 -9.03 10.06 -4.60
C ASN A 403 -8.16 9.09 -5.43
N PRO A 404 -8.01 7.82 -5.03
CA PRO A 404 -7.20 6.85 -5.79
C PRO A 404 -7.81 6.52 -7.17
N CYS A 405 -9.12 6.72 -7.34
CA CYS A 405 -9.85 6.41 -8.56
C CYS A 405 -11.07 7.33 -8.70
N ASN A 406 -10.87 8.57 -9.15
CA ASN A 406 -11.95 9.54 -9.46
C ASN A 406 -13.02 8.97 -10.41
N ASP A 407 -12.62 7.93 -11.13
CA ASP A 407 -13.35 7.19 -12.15
C ASP A 407 -14.51 6.37 -11.56
N TRP A 408 -14.22 5.32 -10.79
CA TRP A 408 -15.23 4.47 -10.16
C TRP A 408 -15.74 5.01 -8.81
N LEU A 409 -14.92 5.76 -8.08
CA LEU A 409 -15.30 6.34 -6.79
C LEU A 409 -15.94 7.73 -7.01
N SER A 410 -17.07 7.74 -7.73
CA SER A 410 -17.77 8.95 -8.16
C SER A 410 -19.27 8.73 -8.35
N SER A 411 -20.09 9.70 -7.96
CA SER A 411 -21.55 9.67 -8.11
C SER A 411 -21.99 9.70 -9.58
N ASN A 412 -21.14 10.22 -10.47
CA ASN A 412 -21.39 10.27 -11.91
C ASN A 412 -21.37 8.86 -12.53
N LYS A 413 -22.55 8.25 -12.71
CA LYS A 413 -22.68 6.90 -13.29
C LYS A 413 -22.07 6.81 -14.70
N THR A 414 -22.25 7.83 -15.54
CA THR A 414 -21.70 7.86 -16.91
C THR A 414 -20.18 7.77 -16.89
N LEU A 415 -19.52 8.41 -15.93
CA LEU A 415 -18.08 8.25 -15.73
C LEU A 415 -17.74 6.79 -15.35
N ARG A 416 -18.40 6.24 -14.32
CA ARG A 416 -18.14 4.85 -13.88
C ARG A 416 -18.34 3.81 -15.00
N ASP A 417 -19.33 4.02 -15.88
CA ASP A 417 -19.58 3.16 -17.04
C ASP A 417 -18.46 3.26 -18.10
N LEU A 418 -18.02 4.48 -18.44
CA LEU A 418 -16.90 4.70 -19.37
C LEU A 418 -15.58 4.10 -18.85
N THR A 419 -15.34 4.17 -17.54
CA THR A 419 -14.19 3.53 -16.89
C THR A 419 -14.22 2.01 -17.05
N SER A 420 -15.37 1.38 -16.79
CA SER A 420 -15.51 -0.06 -16.97
C SER A 420 -15.48 -0.49 -18.44
N GLU A 421 -15.93 0.36 -19.36
CA GLU A 421 -15.72 0.13 -20.80
C GLU A 421 -14.23 0.12 -21.15
N ARG A 422 -13.45 1.11 -20.67
CA ARG A 422 -11.99 1.10 -20.88
C ARG A 422 -11.33 -0.10 -20.19
N ALA A 423 -11.72 -0.46 -18.98
CA ALA A 423 -11.17 -1.63 -18.27
C ALA A 423 -11.41 -2.93 -19.06
N LEU A 424 -12.58 -3.07 -19.70
CA LEU A 424 -12.89 -4.18 -20.61
C LEU A 424 -12.05 -4.13 -21.90
N GLN A 425 -11.87 -2.95 -22.50
CA GLN A 425 -10.99 -2.76 -23.67
C GLN A 425 -9.55 -3.20 -23.37
N LEU A 426 -8.98 -2.79 -22.22
CA LEU A 426 -7.62 -3.17 -21.81
C LEU A 426 -7.52 -4.66 -21.43
N SER A 427 -8.57 -5.22 -20.82
CA SER A 427 -8.66 -6.65 -20.53
C SER A 427 -8.66 -7.50 -21.80
N ASN A 428 -9.35 -7.05 -22.85
CA ASN A 428 -9.34 -7.71 -24.16
C ASN A 428 -7.96 -7.65 -24.84
N VAL A 429 -7.18 -6.57 -24.66
CA VAL A 429 -5.79 -6.49 -25.13
C VAL A 429 -4.92 -7.57 -24.47
N LEU A 430 -5.01 -7.73 -23.14
CA LEU A 430 -4.30 -8.80 -22.42
C LEU A 430 -4.70 -10.20 -22.90
N LYS A 431 -5.99 -10.42 -23.15
CA LYS A 431 -6.58 -11.66 -23.66
C LYS A 431 -6.06 -12.01 -25.06
N GLU A 432 -5.95 -11.02 -25.94
CA GLU A 432 -5.38 -11.20 -27.28
C GLU A 432 -3.86 -11.39 -27.28
N ILE A 433 -3.12 -10.75 -26.37
CA ILE A 433 -1.68 -11.01 -26.18
C ILE A 433 -1.45 -12.46 -25.77
N ALA A 434 -2.18 -12.96 -24.77
CA ALA A 434 -2.09 -14.36 -24.34
C ALA A 434 -2.47 -15.36 -25.44
N ARG A 435 -3.42 -15.00 -26.32
CA ARG A 435 -3.84 -15.83 -27.46
C ARG A 435 -2.85 -15.84 -28.62
N SER A 436 -2.15 -14.72 -28.88
CA SER A 436 -1.37 -14.51 -30.11
C SER A 436 0.14 -14.59 -29.94
N LYS A 437 0.68 -14.42 -28.72
CA LYS A 437 2.12 -14.39 -28.46
C LYS A 437 2.61 -15.70 -27.87
N LYS A 438 3.88 -16.03 -28.16
CA LYS A 438 4.60 -17.19 -27.62
C LYS A 438 6.05 -16.81 -27.37
N TYR A 439 6.62 -17.33 -26.30
CA TYR A 439 8.00 -17.09 -25.89
C TYR A 439 8.77 -18.41 -25.74
N ALA A 440 10.10 -18.35 -25.71
CA ALA A 440 10.94 -19.56 -25.66
C ALA A 440 11.01 -20.18 -24.25
N ASN A 441 10.84 -19.34 -23.22
CA ASN A 441 11.04 -19.72 -21.82
C ASN A 441 9.74 -19.88 -21.02
N PHE A 442 8.61 -19.36 -21.51
CA PHE A 442 7.31 -19.50 -20.85
C PHE A 442 6.12 -19.52 -21.82
N ASP A 443 5.05 -20.16 -21.35
CA ASP A 443 3.70 -20.03 -21.92
C ASP A 443 2.96 -18.84 -21.30
N ILE A 444 2.03 -18.23 -22.04
CA ILE A 444 1.16 -17.14 -21.55
C ILE A 444 -0.28 -17.64 -21.42
N PHE A 445 -0.92 -17.29 -20.30
CA PHE A 445 -2.33 -17.52 -20.02
C PHE A 445 -3.02 -16.20 -19.70
N TYR A 446 -4.35 -16.17 -19.79
CA TYR A 446 -5.16 -15.02 -19.42
C TYR A 446 -6.30 -15.44 -18.50
N MET A 447 -6.56 -14.64 -17.46
CA MET A 447 -7.67 -14.84 -16.54
C MET A 447 -8.40 -13.51 -16.27
N ASP A 448 -9.70 -13.45 -16.55
CA ASP A 448 -10.57 -12.35 -16.13
C ASP A 448 -10.56 -12.24 -14.58
N PHE A 449 -10.59 -11.03 -14.01
CA PHE A 449 -10.53 -10.85 -12.54
C PHE A 449 -11.84 -11.35 -11.88
N PRO A 450 -11.79 -12.33 -10.96
CA PRO A 450 -12.97 -13.11 -10.56
C PRO A 450 -13.83 -12.44 -9.48
N LEU A 451 -14.16 -11.14 -9.64
CA LEU A 451 -14.91 -10.38 -8.63
C LEU A 451 -16.33 -10.94 -8.41
N VAL A 452 -16.98 -11.42 -9.48
CA VAL A 452 -18.32 -12.00 -9.40
C VAL A 452 -18.27 -13.32 -8.63
N GLU A 453 -17.34 -14.21 -8.98
CA GLU A 453 -17.18 -15.50 -8.29
C GLU A 453 -16.75 -15.33 -6.82
N ILE A 454 -15.95 -14.30 -6.49
CA ILE A 454 -15.62 -13.93 -5.11
C ILE A 454 -16.88 -13.47 -4.35
N ALA A 455 -17.73 -12.64 -4.98
CA ALA A 455 -18.97 -12.16 -4.37
C ALA A 455 -20.00 -13.28 -4.18
N GLU A 456 -20.16 -14.17 -5.17
CA GLU A 456 -21.02 -15.35 -5.08
C GLU A 456 -20.54 -16.36 -4.03
N GLU A 457 -19.23 -16.67 -3.99
CA GLU A 457 -18.70 -17.55 -2.94
C GLU A 457 -18.85 -16.92 -1.55
N TRP A 458 -18.66 -15.61 -1.40
CA TRP A 458 -18.87 -14.95 -0.11
C TRP A 458 -20.35 -14.95 0.31
N HIS A 459 -21.27 -14.68 -0.62
CA HIS A 459 -22.70 -14.73 -0.35
C HIS A 459 -23.17 -16.16 0.02
N SER A 460 -22.62 -17.19 -0.63
CA SER A 460 -22.89 -18.60 -0.27
C SER A 460 -22.49 -18.98 1.17
N ARG A 461 -21.65 -18.17 1.82
CA ARG A 461 -21.20 -18.33 3.21
C ARG A 461 -21.99 -17.45 4.20
N GLY A 462 -23.08 -16.81 3.76
CA GLY A 462 -23.84 -15.83 4.54
C GLY A 462 -23.19 -14.45 4.61
N GLY A 463 -22.26 -14.16 3.69
CA GLY A 463 -21.54 -12.89 3.60
C GLY A 463 -22.25 -11.84 2.75
N GLU A 464 -21.91 -10.58 3.00
CA GLU A 464 -22.39 -9.42 2.26
C GLU A 464 -21.28 -8.80 1.38
N ALA A 465 -21.62 -8.38 0.16
CA ALA A 465 -20.63 -7.99 -0.84
C ALA A 465 -19.78 -6.77 -0.45
N TRP A 466 -20.31 -5.84 0.36
CA TRP A 466 -19.54 -4.71 0.89
C TRP A 466 -18.37 -5.11 1.82
N GLN A 467 -18.38 -6.32 2.38
CA GLN A 467 -17.32 -6.84 3.26
C GLN A 467 -16.07 -7.30 2.47
N LEU A 468 -16.17 -7.35 1.14
CA LEU A 468 -15.09 -7.70 0.23
C LEU A 468 -14.21 -6.50 -0.15
N ILE A 469 -14.51 -5.31 0.37
CA ILE A 469 -13.80 -4.06 0.12
C ILE A 469 -13.15 -3.58 1.43
N GLU A 470 -11.97 -2.99 1.33
CA GLU A 470 -11.27 -2.35 2.45
C GLU A 470 -12.11 -1.21 3.05
N PRO A 471 -12.52 -1.27 4.33
CA PRO A 471 -13.43 -0.27 4.87
C PRO A 471 -12.80 1.13 4.98
N THR A 472 -11.47 1.22 5.10
CA THR A 472 -10.79 2.49 5.37
C THR A 472 -10.55 3.33 4.12
N ASP A 473 -10.27 2.70 2.97
CA ASP A 473 -10.15 3.41 1.68
C ASP A 473 -11.39 3.30 0.79
N GLY A 474 -12.24 2.29 1.00
CA GLY A 474 -13.44 2.05 0.20
C GLY A 474 -13.14 1.68 -1.25
N PHE A 475 -11.97 1.09 -1.53
CA PHE A 475 -11.44 0.87 -2.88
C PHE A 475 -10.79 -0.51 -3.06
N HIS A 476 -9.86 -0.90 -2.19
CA HIS A 476 -9.09 -2.13 -2.40
C HIS A 476 -9.86 -3.41 -2.00
N PRO A 477 -9.55 -4.58 -2.57
CA PRO A 477 -10.08 -5.86 -2.09
C PRO A 477 -9.65 -6.16 -0.65
N SER A 478 -10.59 -6.52 0.20
CA SER A 478 -10.34 -6.89 1.60
C SER A 478 -9.59 -8.22 1.73
N GLN A 479 -9.14 -8.56 2.95
CA GLN A 479 -8.47 -9.83 3.22
C GLN A 479 -9.33 -11.05 2.80
N ILE A 480 -10.65 -10.95 2.95
CA ILE A 480 -11.60 -12.01 2.57
C ILE A 480 -11.62 -12.17 1.04
N ALA A 481 -11.72 -11.06 0.30
CA ALA A 481 -11.67 -11.07 -1.16
C ALA A 481 -10.33 -11.60 -1.70
N SER A 482 -9.22 -11.23 -1.04
CA SER A 482 -7.87 -11.69 -1.41
C SER A 482 -7.74 -13.22 -1.26
N ALA A 483 -8.22 -13.78 -0.14
CA ALA A 483 -8.17 -15.23 0.13
C ALA A 483 -9.14 -16.05 -0.74
N LEU A 484 -10.34 -15.52 -1.03
CA LEU A 484 -11.29 -16.15 -1.97
C LEU A 484 -10.76 -16.10 -3.41
N GLY A 485 -10.23 -14.96 -3.85
CA GLY A 485 -9.62 -14.80 -5.17
C GLY A 485 -8.46 -15.78 -5.40
N ALA A 486 -7.58 -15.96 -4.41
CA ALA A 486 -6.50 -16.95 -4.45
C ALA A 486 -7.01 -18.39 -4.60
N ARG A 487 -8.11 -18.74 -3.92
CA ARG A 487 -8.78 -20.04 -4.01
C ARG A 487 -9.42 -20.27 -5.39
N ILE A 488 -10.14 -19.27 -5.91
CA ILE A 488 -10.84 -19.35 -7.21
C ILE A 488 -9.81 -19.42 -8.35
N PHE A 489 -8.78 -18.57 -8.32
CA PHE A 489 -7.62 -18.66 -9.21
C PHE A 489 -7.00 -20.07 -9.21
N TRP A 490 -6.77 -20.64 -8.03
CA TRP A 490 -6.16 -21.97 -7.90
C TRP A 490 -7.05 -23.09 -8.44
N GLN A 491 -8.37 -23.01 -8.21
CA GLN A 491 -9.34 -23.96 -8.77
C GLN A 491 -9.43 -23.85 -10.30
N LYS A 492 -9.41 -22.63 -10.84
CA LYS A 492 -9.40 -22.37 -12.29
C LYS A 492 -8.12 -22.89 -12.94
N ALA A 493 -6.95 -22.61 -12.34
CA ALA A 493 -5.65 -23.12 -12.79
C ALA A 493 -5.56 -24.65 -12.73
N LEU A 494 -6.08 -25.31 -11.68
CA LEU A 494 -6.18 -26.78 -11.61
C LEU A 494 -7.08 -27.38 -12.70
N ARG A 495 -8.17 -26.69 -13.07
CA ARG A 495 -9.13 -27.16 -14.07
C ARG A 495 -8.64 -26.97 -15.51
N GLU A 496 -8.09 -25.80 -15.81
CA GLU A 496 -7.79 -25.37 -17.18
C GLU A 496 -6.32 -25.57 -17.56
N TRP A 497 -5.39 -25.38 -16.63
CA TRP A 497 -3.94 -25.42 -16.90
C TRP A 497 -3.15 -26.21 -15.82
N PRO A 498 -3.55 -27.43 -15.42
CA PRO A 498 -2.98 -28.13 -14.25
C PRO A 498 -1.46 -28.35 -14.30
N HIS A 499 -0.86 -28.33 -15.49
CA HIS A 499 0.59 -28.44 -15.70
C HIS A 499 1.38 -27.25 -15.12
N ILE A 500 0.79 -26.05 -15.05
CA ILE A 500 1.52 -24.87 -14.53
C ILE A 500 1.82 -24.97 -13.03
N LEU A 501 0.93 -25.66 -12.30
CA LEU A 501 1.02 -25.92 -10.86
C LEU A 501 1.90 -27.13 -10.52
N GLY A 502 2.50 -27.78 -11.52
CA GLY A 502 3.29 -29.00 -11.36
C GLY A 502 2.48 -30.19 -10.85
N LYS A 503 3.17 -31.29 -10.53
CA LYS A 503 2.59 -32.45 -9.85
C LYS A 503 2.58 -32.23 -8.34
N GLU A 504 1.78 -33.04 -7.64
CA GLU A 504 1.90 -33.15 -6.18
C GLU A 504 3.12 -34.02 -5.85
N ASN A 505 3.93 -33.59 -4.90
CA ASN A 505 5.19 -34.28 -4.57
C ASN A 505 4.91 -35.46 -3.61
N PRO A 506 5.17 -36.73 -4.01
CA PRO A 506 4.94 -37.89 -3.15
C PRO A 506 5.81 -37.88 -1.89
N PHE A 507 6.95 -37.20 -1.92
CA PHE A 507 7.85 -37.06 -0.77
C PHE A 507 7.40 -35.99 0.23
N ASN A 508 6.30 -35.26 0.00
CA ASN A 508 5.78 -34.21 0.89
C ASN A 508 5.69 -34.63 2.36
N LYS A 509 5.32 -35.89 2.63
CA LYS A 509 5.24 -36.40 4.01
C LYS A 509 6.62 -36.69 4.61
N GLN A 510 7.54 -37.25 3.83
CA GLN A 510 8.91 -37.52 4.26
C GLN A 510 9.73 -36.23 4.45
N ILE A 511 9.45 -35.18 3.67
CA ILE A 511 10.01 -33.84 3.91
C ILE A 511 9.56 -33.30 5.28
N GLU A 512 8.28 -33.44 5.62
CA GLU A 512 7.75 -33.04 6.94
C GLU A 512 8.32 -33.91 8.08
N ASP A 513 8.44 -35.23 7.89
CA ASP A 513 8.95 -36.15 8.90
C ASP A 513 10.47 -35.99 9.17
N VAL A 514 11.23 -35.41 8.23
CA VAL A 514 12.68 -35.13 8.37
C VAL A 514 12.96 -33.67 8.76
N PHE A 515 12.22 -32.70 8.22
CA PHE A 515 12.50 -31.26 8.35
C PHE A 515 11.41 -30.45 9.08
N GLY A 516 10.31 -31.07 9.49
CA GLY A 516 9.21 -30.42 10.20
C GLY A 516 8.56 -29.29 9.39
N ASP A 517 8.66 -28.05 9.91
CA ASP A 517 8.19 -26.83 9.24
C ASP A 517 9.21 -26.23 8.24
N GLN A 518 10.34 -26.93 8.02
CA GLN A 518 11.46 -26.51 7.17
C GLN A 518 12.14 -25.21 7.61
N GLY A 519 12.01 -24.85 8.90
CA GLY A 519 12.60 -23.67 9.51
C GLY A 519 11.70 -22.44 9.56
N GLY A 520 10.40 -22.59 9.26
CA GLY A 520 9.40 -21.52 9.39
C GLY A 520 9.59 -20.39 8.36
N TYR A 521 9.34 -19.14 8.75
CA TYR A 521 9.48 -17.94 7.91
C TYR A 521 10.13 -16.79 8.68
#